data_AF-A0A249N0U1-F1
#
_entry.id   AF-A0A249N0U1-F1
#
_cell.length_a   1.000
_cell.length_b   1.000
_cell.length_c   1.000
_cell.angle_alpha   90.00
_cell.angle_beta   90.00
_cell.angle_gamma   90.00
#
_symmetry.space_group_name_H-M   'P 1'
#
loop_
_entity.id
_entity.type
_entity.pdbx_description
1 polymer ?
#
loop_
_entity_poly.entity_id
_entity_poly.type
_entity_poly.pdbx_seq_one_letter_code
_entity_poly.pdbx_strand_id
1 'polypeptide(L)'
;MYDESIQRALKRHKIVPITLPAPLVKRLVENFRAEMPASHIITGTAGDGKTYHCREVWTALGGDPAVWNEGAKIQTLAIGSRSLVIVKDLSELRDEESAGLIADFARDVANPATSTFYLLAANHGQLLEKLKSAPPTDEIERVTTVIEELLVTGNNPDSAIAIDLDDLSRSPAAETVMTIIDEVTQHDGWDGCGSCAANAGDAICPIYENRRRLIGEGEGDAFKRRIAALIELSERNGNHFPVRQLLALIANSLLGHPDARDGLMSCAEVPRIVQEGRTDLASIYRNIFGENLRPSKAEKTELFRKLNVFGIGAETSNRVDNLLVYGADDPAYRGDYERLVLVDPIYGATPAYSAAQRAYLEGVETTDRTAFLASLRSQRQRLFFTLPDELAVDYDLWDLTVFRYAGLYLEVAEKLAAKQPVPRQAITMIVRGLNRIFTGMLVQNQDELVLATSGSYSQSKRSPLLDELISVPRQGGEEVAIVSDGTGGFSVSVRLVRGSDIPLVTLALSPTRFEFLGRVAEGALPSSFSLECHEDLLAFKARLLRETENRRKLDGDEIVDGELMLRFIDLGNDGRAVARRVIVRV
;
A
#
# COMPACT_ATOMS: atom_id res chain seq x y z
N MET A 1 1.10 6.95 -28.61
CA MET A 1 1.26 6.59 -27.18
C MET A 1 1.36 7.82 -26.28
N TYR A 2 1.13 7.66 -24.96
CA TYR A 2 1.16 8.76 -23.98
C TYR A 2 2.57 9.38 -23.83
N ASP A 3 3.62 8.56 -23.85
CA ASP A 3 5.03 9.00 -23.74
C ASP A 3 5.42 10.00 -24.84
N GLU A 4 5.11 9.69 -26.10
CA GLU A 4 5.37 10.58 -27.25
C GLU A 4 4.65 11.93 -27.13
N SER A 5 3.43 11.93 -26.58
CA SER A 5 2.67 13.16 -26.36
C SER A 5 3.33 14.06 -25.31
N ILE A 6 3.90 13.46 -24.26
CA ILE A 6 4.67 14.16 -23.23
C ILE A 6 5.94 14.76 -23.83
N GLN A 7 6.71 13.97 -24.60
CA GLN A 7 7.94 14.46 -25.24
C GLN A 7 7.67 15.65 -26.18
N ARG A 8 6.58 15.59 -26.95
CA ARG A 8 6.16 16.71 -27.80
C ARG A 8 5.76 17.94 -26.98
N ALA A 9 5.11 17.77 -25.84
CA ALA A 9 4.75 18.86 -24.95
C ALA A 9 5.98 19.50 -24.29
N LEU A 10 6.92 18.70 -23.77
CA LEU A 10 8.19 19.16 -23.19
C LEU A 10 8.97 20.01 -24.19
N LYS A 11 9.13 19.52 -25.43
CA LYS A 11 9.81 20.25 -26.50
C LYS A 11 9.10 21.56 -26.86
N ARG A 12 7.77 21.55 -26.92
CA ARG A 12 6.95 22.73 -27.23
C ARG A 12 7.09 23.81 -26.16
N HIS A 13 7.09 23.41 -24.89
CA HIS A 13 7.14 24.33 -23.76
C HIS A 13 8.56 24.63 -23.26
N LYS A 14 9.59 23.99 -23.86
CA LYS A 14 11.00 24.10 -23.45
C LYS A 14 11.21 23.80 -21.97
N ILE A 15 10.47 22.80 -21.47
CA ILE A 15 10.52 22.37 -20.07
C ILE A 15 11.51 21.22 -19.98
N VAL A 16 12.44 21.33 -19.02
CA VAL A 16 13.29 20.21 -18.61
C VAL A 16 12.39 19.14 -17.97
N PRO A 17 12.48 17.85 -18.38
CA PRO A 17 11.66 16.81 -17.80
C PRO A 17 12.11 16.43 -16.39
N ILE A 18 11.14 16.10 -15.54
CA ILE A 18 11.39 15.36 -14.30
C ILE A 18 11.90 13.96 -14.69
N THR A 19 13.07 13.59 -14.17
CA THR A 19 13.71 12.32 -14.49
C THR A 19 13.85 11.52 -13.20
N LEU A 20 13.24 10.33 -13.15
CA LEU A 20 13.36 9.44 -11.99
C LEU A 20 14.53 8.47 -12.20
N PRO A 21 15.24 8.08 -11.13
CA PRO A 21 16.20 6.99 -11.19
C PRO A 21 15.56 5.74 -11.79
N ALA A 22 16.22 5.17 -12.80
CA ALA A 22 15.75 3.96 -13.47
C ALA A 22 16.85 2.87 -13.45
N PRO A 23 17.13 2.24 -12.29
CA PRO A 23 18.17 1.22 -12.17
C PRO A 23 18.02 0.07 -13.16
N LEU A 24 16.76 -0.29 -13.47
CA LEU A 24 16.43 -1.33 -14.45
C LEU A 24 17.01 -1.02 -15.83
N VAL A 25 16.96 0.25 -16.28
CA VAL A 25 17.50 0.65 -17.59
C VAL A 25 18.98 0.32 -17.67
N LYS A 26 19.76 0.64 -16.63
CA LYS A 26 21.19 0.35 -16.58
C LYS A 26 21.46 -1.15 -16.73
N ARG A 27 20.74 -1.99 -15.96
CA ARG A 27 20.89 -3.44 -16.03
C ARG A 27 20.50 -4.01 -17.39
N LEU A 28 19.42 -3.53 -18.00
CA LEU A 28 19.00 -3.95 -19.34
C LEU A 28 20.03 -3.58 -20.41
N VAL A 29 20.59 -2.36 -20.33
CA VAL A 29 21.64 -1.91 -21.25
C VAL A 29 22.91 -2.76 -21.10
N GLU A 30 23.31 -3.09 -19.86
CA GLU A 30 24.43 -3.98 -19.57
C GLU A 30 24.18 -5.38 -20.13
N ASN A 31 22.99 -5.95 -19.92
CA ASN A 31 22.60 -7.24 -20.49
C ASN A 31 22.73 -7.23 -22.02
N PHE A 32 22.04 -6.32 -22.73
CA PHE A 32 22.04 -6.31 -24.19
C PHE A 32 23.41 -6.00 -24.82
N ARG A 33 24.36 -5.46 -24.03
CA ARG A 33 25.76 -5.29 -24.44
C ARG A 33 26.64 -6.51 -24.15
N ALA A 34 26.27 -7.37 -23.21
CA ALA A 34 27.01 -8.59 -22.88
C ALA A 34 27.14 -9.53 -24.08
N GLU A 35 28.07 -10.47 -24.06
CA GLU A 35 28.30 -11.41 -25.18
C GLU A 35 27.11 -12.36 -25.39
N MET A 36 26.51 -12.83 -24.28
CA MET A 36 25.35 -13.72 -24.27
C MET A 36 24.18 -13.04 -23.53
N PRO A 37 23.43 -12.14 -24.19
CA PRO A 37 22.30 -11.46 -23.58
C PRO A 37 21.10 -12.39 -23.45
N ALA A 38 20.31 -12.22 -22.39
CA ALA A 38 18.96 -12.77 -22.32
C ALA A 38 17.95 -11.80 -22.96
N SER A 39 16.84 -12.33 -23.47
CA SER A 39 15.68 -11.48 -23.78
C SER A 39 14.98 -11.07 -22.48
N HIS A 40 14.41 -9.87 -22.45
CA HIS A 40 13.73 -9.36 -21.25
C HIS A 40 12.27 -9.03 -21.52
N ILE A 41 11.45 -9.30 -20.53
CA ILE A 41 10.05 -8.86 -20.48
C ILE A 41 9.91 -7.85 -19.34
N ILE A 42 9.46 -6.65 -19.63
CA ILE A 42 9.06 -5.65 -18.64
C ILE A 42 7.55 -5.75 -18.43
N THR A 43 7.14 -6.22 -17.26
CA THR A 43 5.74 -6.26 -16.83
C THR A 43 5.41 -5.14 -15.85
N GLY A 44 4.14 -4.99 -15.53
CA GLY A 44 3.62 -3.92 -14.68
C GLY A 44 2.22 -3.50 -15.10
N THR A 45 1.62 -2.61 -14.34
CA THR A 45 0.33 -2.00 -14.62
C THR A 45 0.44 -0.75 -15.51
N ALA A 46 -0.71 -0.21 -15.93
CA ALA A 46 -0.75 1.00 -16.73
C ALA A 46 -0.30 2.22 -15.91
N GLY A 47 0.80 2.86 -16.34
CA GLY A 47 1.34 4.04 -15.66
C GLY A 47 2.65 3.82 -14.91
N ASP A 48 3.16 2.58 -14.88
CA ASP A 48 4.46 2.23 -14.26
C ASP A 48 5.69 2.66 -15.09
N GLY A 49 5.47 3.15 -16.31
CA GLY A 49 6.55 3.63 -17.16
C GLY A 49 7.26 2.53 -17.98
N LYS A 50 6.58 1.43 -18.32
CA LYS A 50 7.13 0.39 -19.22
C LYS A 50 7.68 0.97 -20.54
N THR A 51 6.88 1.76 -21.25
CA THR A 51 7.29 2.42 -22.50
C THR A 51 8.44 3.40 -22.29
N TYR A 52 8.51 4.06 -21.12
CA TYR A 52 9.63 4.92 -20.75
C TYR A 52 10.93 4.11 -20.65
N HIS A 53 10.92 2.96 -19.96
CA HIS A 53 12.08 2.08 -19.86
C HIS A 53 12.56 1.60 -21.23
N CYS A 54 11.64 1.18 -22.11
CA CYS A 54 12.00 0.78 -23.47
C CYS A 54 12.65 1.94 -24.26
N ARG A 55 12.15 3.17 -24.12
CA ARG A 55 12.73 4.37 -24.77
C ARG A 55 14.12 4.70 -24.25
N GLU A 56 14.33 4.63 -22.95
CA GLU A 56 15.63 4.90 -22.34
C GLU A 56 16.66 3.83 -22.73
N VAL A 57 16.26 2.55 -22.77
CA VAL A 57 17.13 1.46 -23.28
C VAL A 57 17.47 1.66 -24.76
N TRP A 58 16.48 1.99 -25.61
CA TRP A 58 16.71 2.32 -27.02
C TRP A 58 17.74 3.43 -27.19
N THR A 59 17.57 4.54 -26.46
CA THR A 59 18.44 5.71 -26.54
C THR A 59 19.84 5.39 -26.03
N ALA A 60 19.95 4.68 -24.91
CA ALA A 60 21.24 4.29 -24.31
C ALA A 60 22.04 3.30 -25.17
N LEU A 61 21.36 2.49 -25.99
CA LEU A 61 21.99 1.58 -26.95
C LEU A 61 22.31 2.25 -28.31
N GLY A 62 22.08 3.55 -28.45
CA GLY A 62 22.43 4.34 -29.64
C GLY A 62 21.32 4.45 -30.69
N GLY A 63 20.09 4.07 -30.36
CA GLY A 63 18.94 4.26 -31.22
C GLY A 63 18.55 5.74 -31.36
N ASP A 64 18.07 6.13 -32.54
CA ASP A 64 17.65 7.51 -32.82
C ASP A 64 16.31 7.84 -32.12
N PRO A 65 16.26 8.86 -31.24
CA PRO A 65 15.02 9.31 -30.62
C PRO A 65 13.96 9.79 -31.63
N ALA A 66 14.34 10.27 -32.81
CA ALA A 66 13.40 10.69 -33.84
C ALA A 66 12.59 9.48 -34.35
N VAL A 67 13.27 8.38 -34.68
CA VAL A 67 12.67 7.12 -35.14
C VAL A 67 11.74 6.54 -34.07
N TRP A 68 12.14 6.61 -32.79
CA TRP A 68 11.28 6.17 -31.69
C TRP A 68 9.93 6.92 -31.68
N ASN A 69 9.96 8.22 -31.95
CA ASN A 69 8.80 9.13 -31.88
C ASN A 69 7.86 9.09 -33.10
N GLU A 70 8.18 8.29 -34.13
CA GLU A 70 7.35 8.08 -35.32
C GLU A 70 6.08 7.26 -35.04
N GLY A 71 6.02 6.57 -33.90
CA GLY A 71 4.82 5.85 -33.45
C GLY A 71 4.74 4.38 -33.83
N ALA A 72 5.79 3.78 -34.42
CA ALA A 72 5.83 2.34 -34.63
C ALA A 72 5.76 1.56 -33.31
N LYS A 73 4.97 0.49 -33.29
CA LYS A 73 4.73 -0.36 -32.11
C LYS A 73 5.92 -1.27 -31.78
N ILE A 74 6.62 -1.71 -32.83
CA ILE A 74 7.81 -2.55 -32.79
C ILE A 74 8.97 -1.75 -33.37
N GLN A 75 10.09 -1.74 -32.68
CA GLN A 75 11.33 -1.09 -33.09
C GLN A 75 12.44 -2.12 -33.16
N THR A 76 13.35 -1.99 -34.10
CA THR A 76 14.50 -2.89 -34.25
C THR A 76 15.79 -2.09 -34.24
N LEU A 77 16.75 -2.50 -33.41
CA LEU A 77 18.05 -1.85 -33.26
C LEU A 77 19.17 -2.86 -33.53
N ALA A 78 20.12 -2.51 -34.38
CA ALA A 78 21.33 -3.31 -34.57
C ALA A 78 22.32 -3.06 -33.44
N ILE A 79 22.80 -4.13 -32.80
CA ILE A 79 23.82 -4.10 -31.73
C ILE A 79 25.00 -4.96 -32.18
N GLY A 80 25.92 -4.35 -32.93
CA GLY A 80 26.99 -5.09 -33.62
C GLY A 80 26.40 -5.98 -34.71
N SER A 81 26.66 -7.29 -34.64
CA SER A 81 26.09 -8.30 -35.56
C SER A 81 24.73 -8.85 -35.10
N ARG A 82 24.19 -8.34 -34.00
CA ARG A 82 22.94 -8.80 -33.37
C ARG A 82 21.81 -7.81 -33.58
N SER A 83 20.58 -8.29 -33.43
CA SER A 83 19.37 -7.49 -33.54
C SER A 83 18.62 -7.48 -32.21
N LEU A 84 18.21 -6.29 -31.74
CA LEU A 84 17.31 -6.12 -30.61
C LEU A 84 15.94 -5.66 -31.11
N VAL A 85 14.91 -6.46 -30.86
CA VAL A 85 13.52 -6.16 -31.16
C VAL A 85 12.84 -5.65 -29.90
N ILE A 86 12.38 -4.40 -29.92
CA ILE A 86 11.71 -3.74 -28.81
C ILE A 86 10.23 -3.60 -29.12
N VAL A 87 9.38 -4.16 -28.27
CA VAL A 87 7.92 -4.07 -28.38
C VAL A 87 7.44 -3.13 -27.28
N LYS A 88 6.96 -1.96 -27.67
CA LYS A 88 6.63 -0.86 -26.76
C LYS A 88 5.45 -1.15 -25.84
N ASP A 89 4.46 -1.85 -26.38
CA ASP A 89 3.29 -2.32 -25.66
C ASP A 89 2.66 -3.50 -26.43
N LEU A 90 2.79 -4.70 -25.87
CA LEU A 90 2.24 -5.93 -26.46
C LEU A 90 0.72 -5.85 -26.60
N SER A 91 0.03 -5.06 -25.76
CA SER A 91 -1.41 -4.89 -25.80
C SER A 91 -1.92 -4.18 -27.06
N GLU A 92 -1.08 -3.36 -27.68
CA GLU A 92 -1.46 -2.62 -28.88
C GLU A 92 -1.38 -3.47 -30.15
N LEU A 93 -0.79 -4.67 -30.11
CA LEU A 93 -0.67 -5.58 -31.25
C LEU A 93 -1.97 -6.36 -31.47
N ARG A 94 -2.41 -6.43 -32.73
CA ARG A 94 -3.52 -7.31 -33.14
C ARG A 94 -3.10 -8.77 -32.98
N ASP A 95 -4.06 -9.68 -32.80
CA ASP A 95 -3.76 -11.10 -32.53
C ASP A 95 -2.86 -11.73 -33.60
N GLU A 96 -3.13 -11.44 -34.87
CA GLU A 96 -2.31 -11.88 -36.01
C GLU A 96 -0.88 -11.32 -35.98
N GLU A 97 -0.70 -10.05 -35.57
CA GLU A 97 0.62 -9.41 -35.44
C GLU A 97 1.40 -9.99 -34.26
N SER A 98 0.72 -10.25 -33.14
CA SER A 98 1.33 -10.84 -31.95
C SER A 98 1.66 -12.32 -32.12
N ALA A 99 0.87 -13.08 -32.87
CA ALA A 99 1.09 -14.52 -33.04
C ALA A 99 2.42 -14.82 -33.76
N GLY A 100 2.72 -14.10 -34.85
CA GLY A 100 4.00 -14.23 -35.55
C GLY A 100 5.18 -13.82 -34.67
N LEU A 101 5.05 -12.67 -33.98
CA LEU A 101 6.06 -12.18 -33.04
C LEU A 101 6.34 -13.17 -31.89
N ILE A 102 5.30 -13.76 -31.29
CA ILE A 102 5.43 -14.72 -30.19
C ILE A 102 6.09 -16.01 -30.66
N ALA A 103 5.75 -16.48 -31.86
CA ALA A 103 6.39 -17.66 -32.44
C ALA A 103 7.89 -17.44 -32.70
N ASP A 104 8.26 -16.27 -33.24
CA ASP A 104 9.67 -15.93 -33.46
C ASP A 104 10.40 -15.73 -32.12
N PHE A 105 9.79 -15.02 -31.17
CA PHE A 105 10.31 -14.86 -29.81
C PHE A 105 10.58 -16.21 -29.14
N ALA A 106 9.60 -17.13 -29.15
CA ALA A 106 9.73 -18.44 -28.52
C ALA A 106 10.81 -19.31 -29.16
N ARG A 107 10.96 -19.22 -30.49
CA ARG A 107 12.04 -19.91 -31.21
C ARG A 107 13.42 -19.36 -30.85
N ASP A 108 13.56 -18.04 -30.80
CA ASP A 108 14.85 -17.40 -30.59
C ASP A 108 15.35 -17.56 -29.16
N VAL A 109 14.49 -17.40 -28.16
CA VAL A 109 14.86 -17.58 -26.75
C VAL A 109 15.18 -19.03 -26.36
N ALA A 110 14.65 -20.00 -27.11
CA ALA A 110 14.97 -21.41 -26.96
C ALA A 110 16.24 -21.84 -27.75
N ASN A 111 16.83 -20.94 -28.54
CA ASN A 111 17.99 -21.21 -29.38
C ASN A 111 19.24 -20.44 -28.92
N PRO A 112 20.22 -21.12 -28.30
CA PRO A 112 21.46 -20.48 -27.84
C PRO A 112 22.31 -19.82 -28.94
N ALA A 113 22.08 -20.18 -30.21
CA ALA A 113 22.79 -19.62 -31.36
C ALA A 113 22.06 -18.42 -32.01
N THR A 114 20.97 -17.92 -31.40
CA THR A 114 20.25 -16.78 -31.96
C THR A 114 21.08 -15.50 -31.97
N SER A 115 20.85 -14.68 -32.99
CA SER A 115 21.37 -13.31 -33.07
C SER A 115 20.31 -12.25 -32.76
N THR A 116 19.09 -12.68 -32.42
CA THR A 116 17.94 -11.80 -32.19
C THR A 116 17.51 -11.88 -30.73
N PHE A 117 17.35 -10.72 -30.10
CA PHE A 117 16.95 -10.59 -28.70
C PHE A 117 15.78 -9.65 -28.58
N TYR A 118 15.01 -9.79 -27.51
CA TYR A 118 13.75 -9.10 -27.36
C TYR A 118 13.70 -8.29 -26.07
N LEU A 119 13.08 -7.11 -26.16
CA LEU A 119 12.62 -6.33 -25.02
C LEU A 119 11.11 -6.10 -25.16
N LEU A 120 10.32 -6.85 -24.40
CA LEU A 120 8.86 -6.84 -24.51
C LEU A 120 8.24 -6.08 -23.33
N ALA A 121 7.49 -5.02 -23.58
CA ALA A 121 6.68 -4.37 -22.55
C ALA A 121 5.23 -4.87 -22.64
N ALA A 122 4.69 -5.38 -21.52
CA ALA A 122 3.31 -5.89 -21.46
C ALA A 122 2.68 -5.70 -20.07
N ASN A 123 1.35 -5.77 -19.98
CA ASN A 123 0.66 -5.95 -18.70
C ASN A 123 0.60 -7.45 -18.36
N HIS A 124 0.59 -7.82 -17.07
CA HIS A 124 0.61 -9.24 -16.62
C HIS A 124 -0.44 -10.12 -17.31
N GLY A 125 -1.71 -9.72 -17.24
CA GLY A 125 -2.80 -10.51 -17.82
C GLY A 125 -2.71 -10.64 -19.34
N GLN A 126 -2.31 -9.57 -20.01
CA GLN A 126 -2.23 -9.55 -21.47
C GLN A 126 -1.05 -10.35 -22.02
N LEU A 127 0.07 -10.39 -21.29
CA LEU A 127 1.21 -11.24 -21.65
C LEU A 127 0.78 -12.71 -21.73
N LEU A 128 0.15 -13.22 -20.66
CA LEU A 128 -0.29 -14.60 -20.59
C LEU A 128 -1.42 -14.90 -21.59
N GLU A 129 -2.35 -13.97 -21.79
CA GLU A 129 -3.43 -14.11 -22.77
C GLU A 129 -2.89 -14.26 -24.20
N LYS A 130 -1.91 -13.43 -24.58
CA LYS A 130 -1.29 -13.47 -25.90
C LYS A 130 -0.45 -14.73 -26.13
N LEU A 131 0.25 -15.21 -25.11
CA LEU A 131 0.97 -16.49 -25.17
C LEU A 131 0.01 -17.67 -25.36
N LYS A 132 -1.11 -17.68 -24.63
CA LYS A 132 -2.13 -18.74 -24.71
C LYS A 132 -2.96 -18.72 -26.00
N SER A 133 -3.10 -17.57 -26.64
CA SER A 133 -3.82 -17.44 -27.91
C SER A 133 -2.95 -17.71 -29.15
N ALA A 134 -1.63 -17.73 -29.01
CA ALA A 134 -0.72 -18.09 -30.09
C ALA A 134 -0.90 -19.57 -30.49
N PRO A 135 -0.75 -19.92 -31.78
CA PRO A 135 -0.79 -21.32 -32.22
C PRO A 135 0.24 -22.15 -31.45
N PRO A 136 -0.18 -23.24 -30.78
CA PRO A 136 0.70 -23.98 -29.87
C PRO A 136 1.84 -24.66 -30.65
N THR A 137 3.04 -24.53 -30.10
CA THR A 137 4.27 -25.23 -30.50
C THR A 137 5.01 -25.63 -29.24
N ASP A 138 5.88 -26.64 -29.30
CA ASP A 138 6.65 -27.12 -28.14
C ASP A 138 7.45 -25.97 -27.49
N GLU A 139 8.00 -25.06 -28.29
CA GLU A 139 8.72 -23.89 -27.80
C GLU A 139 7.81 -22.89 -27.08
N ILE A 140 6.62 -22.59 -27.63
CA ILE A 140 5.67 -21.66 -27.02
C ILE A 140 5.15 -22.21 -25.68
N GLU A 141 4.86 -23.52 -25.60
CA GLU A 141 4.42 -24.14 -24.35
C GLU A 141 5.50 -24.04 -23.27
N ARG A 142 6.76 -24.39 -23.61
CA ARG A 142 7.91 -24.26 -22.70
C ARG A 142 8.12 -22.83 -22.22
N VAL A 143 8.11 -21.85 -23.14
CA VAL A 143 8.28 -20.43 -22.81
C VAL A 143 7.12 -19.92 -21.95
N THR A 144 5.89 -20.37 -22.21
CA THR A 144 4.71 -20.01 -21.41
C THR A 144 4.88 -20.51 -19.97
N THR A 145 5.31 -21.75 -19.75
CA THR A 145 5.58 -22.29 -18.41
C THR A 145 6.69 -21.50 -17.69
N VAL A 146 7.78 -21.17 -18.39
CA VAL A 146 8.87 -20.35 -17.82
C VAL A 146 8.37 -18.97 -17.41
N ILE A 147 7.55 -18.31 -18.24
CA ILE A 147 7.00 -16.98 -17.93
C ILE A 147 6.00 -17.05 -16.76
N GLU A 148 5.13 -18.07 -16.71
CA GLU A 148 4.21 -18.27 -15.58
C GLU A 148 4.98 -18.45 -14.26
N GLU A 149 6.05 -19.25 -14.27
CA GLU A 149 6.90 -19.45 -13.09
C GLU A 149 7.66 -18.17 -12.71
N LEU A 150 8.24 -17.44 -13.67
CA LEU A 150 8.89 -16.14 -13.44
C LEU A 150 7.93 -15.11 -12.82
N LEU A 151 6.66 -15.09 -13.26
CA LEU A 151 5.65 -14.21 -12.68
C LEU A 151 5.30 -14.56 -11.23
N VAL A 152 5.41 -15.83 -10.84
CA VAL A 152 5.07 -16.31 -9.48
C VAL A 152 6.29 -16.25 -8.56
N THR A 153 7.40 -16.89 -8.93
CA THR A 153 8.57 -17.09 -8.08
C THR A 153 9.74 -16.16 -8.42
N GLY A 154 9.71 -15.48 -9.56
CA GLY A 154 10.81 -14.64 -10.03
C GLY A 154 12.04 -15.44 -10.49
N ASN A 155 11.93 -16.77 -10.55
CA ASN A 155 13.03 -17.65 -10.96
C ASN A 155 12.69 -18.33 -12.28
N ASN A 156 13.68 -18.42 -13.17
CA ASN A 156 13.56 -19.18 -14.40
C ASN A 156 13.82 -20.67 -14.09
N PRO A 157 12.82 -21.56 -14.24
CA PRO A 157 12.99 -22.99 -13.97
C PRO A 157 13.77 -23.74 -15.07
N ASP A 158 13.89 -23.16 -16.26
CA ASP A 158 14.55 -23.77 -17.42
C ASP A 158 15.66 -22.85 -17.96
N SER A 159 16.89 -23.10 -17.50
CA SER A 159 18.07 -22.35 -17.93
C SER A 159 18.38 -22.42 -19.44
N ALA A 160 17.75 -23.33 -20.19
CA ALA A 160 17.89 -23.39 -21.65
C ALA A 160 17.05 -22.32 -22.37
N ILE A 161 16.11 -21.68 -21.68
CA ILE A 161 15.29 -20.57 -22.20
C ILE A 161 15.91 -19.26 -21.72
N ALA A 162 16.51 -18.50 -22.63
CA ALA A 162 17.21 -17.25 -22.33
C ALA A 162 16.26 -16.05 -22.18
N ILE A 163 15.41 -16.09 -21.13
CA ILE A 163 14.46 -15.03 -20.76
C ILE A 163 14.61 -14.67 -19.29
N ASP A 164 14.56 -13.36 -19.04
CA ASP A 164 14.30 -12.77 -17.72
C ASP A 164 13.05 -11.88 -17.74
N LEU A 165 12.43 -11.70 -16.57
CA LEU A 165 11.23 -10.90 -16.40
C LEU A 165 11.38 -9.91 -15.26
N ASP A 166 11.02 -8.66 -15.55
CA ASP A 166 11.11 -7.53 -14.64
C ASP A 166 9.76 -6.86 -14.43
N ASP A 167 9.23 -6.97 -13.23
CA ASP A 167 7.93 -6.42 -12.87
C ASP A 167 8.09 -5.06 -12.18
N LEU A 168 7.75 -3.99 -12.91
CA LEU A 168 7.81 -2.63 -12.39
C LEU A 168 6.84 -2.39 -11.23
N SER A 169 5.78 -3.19 -11.10
CA SER A 169 4.80 -3.04 -10.02
C SER A 169 5.30 -3.56 -8.66
N ARG A 170 6.46 -4.23 -8.63
CA ARG A 170 7.10 -4.69 -7.39
C ARG A 170 7.99 -3.65 -6.72
N SER A 171 8.24 -2.52 -7.37
CA SER A 171 9.03 -1.44 -6.79
C SER A 171 8.20 -0.73 -5.69
N PRO A 172 8.71 -0.56 -4.46
CA PRO A 172 7.93 0.07 -3.39
C PRO A 172 7.49 1.49 -3.78
N ALA A 173 6.18 1.74 -3.85
CA ALA A 173 5.68 3.07 -4.17
C ALA A 173 6.01 4.07 -3.05
N ALA A 174 6.13 3.60 -1.81
CA ALA A 174 6.57 4.41 -0.67
C ALA A 174 7.98 4.99 -0.85
N GLU A 175 8.92 4.27 -1.49
CA GLU A 175 10.24 4.81 -1.81
C GLU A 175 10.18 5.70 -3.08
N THR A 176 9.37 5.28 -4.04
CA THR A 176 9.19 6.00 -5.30
C THR A 176 8.60 7.39 -5.08
N VAL A 177 7.63 7.54 -4.17
CA VAL A 177 7.03 8.85 -3.87
C VAL A 177 8.06 9.80 -3.26
N MET A 178 8.97 9.30 -2.42
CA MET A 178 10.04 10.11 -1.82
C MET A 178 10.97 10.67 -2.90
N THR A 179 11.36 9.79 -3.83
CA THR A 179 12.17 10.19 -4.98
C THR A 179 11.45 11.22 -5.86
N ILE A 180 10.15 11.04 -6.10
CA ILE A 180 9.34 12.01 -6.85
C ILE A 180 9.26 13.35 -6.13
N ILE A 181 9.07 13.36 -4.80
CA ILE A 181 9.04 14.60 -4.01
C ILE A 181 10.36 15.36 -4.19
N ASP A 182 11.49 14.68 -4.07
CA ASP A 182 12.80 15.33 -4.19
C ASP A 182 13.03 15.85 -5.61
N GLU A 183 12.80 15.04 -6.66
CA GLU A 183 12.94 15.45 -8.06
C GLU A 183 12.01 16.60 -8.45
N VAL A 184 10.75 16.58 -8.00
CA VAL A 184 9.79 17.66 -8.29
C VAL A 184 10.16 18.93 -7.53
N THR A 185 10.54 18.83 -6.26
CA THR A 185 10.80 20.01 -5.43
C THR A 185 12.15 20.66 -5.73
N GLN A 186 13.15 19.90 -6.18
CA GLN A 186 14.49 20.42 -6.51
C GLN A 186 14.64 20.87 -7.96
N HIS A 187 13.64 20.64 -8.81
CA HIS A 187 13.68 20.99 -10.23
C HIS A 187 13.95 22.48 -10.50
N ASP A 188 14.79 22.79 -11.50
CA ASP A 188 15.16 24.16 -11.91
C ASP A 188 13.95 25.03 -12.34
N GLY A 189 12.82 24.39 -12.64
CA GLY A 189 11.56 25.07 -12.95
C GLY A 189 11.01 25.96 -11.82
N TRP A 190 11.54 25.83 -10.61
CA TRP A 190 11.22 26.71 -9.47
C TRP A 190 12.02 28.03 -9.45
N ASP A 191 13.00 28.17 -10.34
CA ASP A 191 13.81 29.38 -10.45
C ASP A 191 12.92 30.60 -10.70
N GLY A 192 13.15 31.66 -9.91
CA GLY A 192 12.37 32.90 -9.96
C GLY A 192 11.16 32.94 -9.02
N CYS A 193 10.73 31.82 -8.41
CA CYS A 193 9.66 31.85 -7.40
C CYS A 193 10.05 32.66 -6.15
N GLY A 194 11.34 32.64 -5.76
CA GLY A 194 11.83 33.39 -4.60
C GLY A 194 11.75 34.92 -4.76
N SER A 195 11.78 35.43 -5.99
CA SER A 195 11.64 36.86 -6.31
C SER A 195 10.25 37.23 -6.84
N CYS A 196 9.28 36.31 -6.75
CA CYS A 196 7.94 36.52 -7.28
C CYS A 196 7.17 37.53 -6.43
N ALA A 197 6.44 38.46 -7.07
CA ALA A 197 5.60 39.44 -6.38
C ALA A 197 4.49 38.79 -5.52
N ALA A 198 4.05 37.58 -5.89
CA ALA A 198 3.09 36.79 -5.10
C ALA A 198 3.69 36.20 -3.81
N ASN A 199 4.99 36.35 -3.59
CA ASN A 199 5.74 35.85 -2.44
C ASN A 199 6.59 36.96 -1.80
N ALA A 200 6.15 38.23 -1.92
CA ALA A 200 6.86 39.41 -1.43
C ALA A 200 6.12 40.07 -0.27
N GLY A 201 6.87 40.63 0.68
CA GLY A 201 6.30 41.23 1.90
C GLY A 201 5.59 40.19 2.76
N ASP A 202 4.35 40.49 3.16
CA ASP A 202 3.50 39.58 3.95
C ASP A 202 2.68 38.61 3.07
N ALA A 203 2.76 38.72 1.74
CA ALA A 203 2.06 37.84 0.82
C ALA A 203 2.75 36.47 0.73
N ILE A 204 1.96 35.41 0.88
CA ILE A 204 2.45 34.03 0.84
C ILE A 204 1.87 33.35 -0.40
N CYS A 205 2.75 32.92 -1.31
CA CYS A 205 2.33 32.14 -2.47
C CYS A 205 1.99 30.71 -2.01
N PRO A 206 0.72 30.24 -2.11
CA PRO A 206 0.34 28.91 -1.65
C PRO A 206 1.09 27.78 -2.37
N ILE A 207 1.41 27.95 -3.66
CA ILE A 207 2.18 26.95 -4.41
C ILE A 207 3.60 26.82 -3.83
N TYR A 208 4.25 27.95 -3.56
CA TYR A 208 5.60 27.98 -3.00
C TYR A 208 5.63 27.48 -1.55
N GLU A 209 4.60 27.81 -0.78
CA GLU A 209 4.43 27.34 0.58
C GLU A 209 4.18 25.82 0.65
N ASN A 210 3.34 25.28 -0.24
CA ASN A 210 3.16 23.83 -0.36
C ASN A 210 4.46 23.13 -0.74
N ARG A 211 5.27 23.73 -1.63
CA ARG A 211 6.62 23.22 -1.94
C ARG A 211 7.51 23.21 -0.70
N ARG A 212 7.53 24.29 0.08
CA ARG A 212 8.31 24.36 1.32
C ARG A 212 7.92 23.25 2.30
N ARG A 213 6.62 23.01 2.48
CA ARG A 213 6.10 21.92 3.32
C ARG A 213 6.42 20.53 2.78
N LEU A 214 6.43 20.36 1.46
CA LEU A 214 6.86 19.11 0.81
C LEU A 214 8.35 18.83 0.97
N ILE A 215 9.19 19.87 0.95
CA ILE A 215 10.63 19.75 1.21
C ILE A 215 10.85 19.28 2.66
N GLY A 216 10.13 19.89 3.61
CA GLY A 216 10.15 19.53 5.03
C GLY A 216 11.49 19.78 5.72
N GLU A 217 11.67 19.19 6.89
CA GLU A 217 12.92 19.25 7.70
C GLU A 217 13.89 18.09 7.40
N GLY A 218 13.91 17.60 6.15
CA GLY A 218 14.78 16.51 5.69
C GLY A 218 14.09 15.14 5.64
N GLU A 219 14.88 14.05 5.65
CA GLU A 219 14.35 12.67 5.61
C GLU A 219 13.50 12.32 6.84
N GLY A 220 13.77 13.00 7.96
CA GLY A 220 13.06 12.88 9.22
C GLY A 220 11.77 13.72 9.31
N ASP A 221 11.24 14.22 8.20
CA ASP A 221 10.02 15.02 8.23
C ASP A 221 8.76 14.15 8.43
N ALA A 222 7.89 14.56 9.36
CA ALA A 222 6.68 13.82 9.71
C ALA A 222 5.71 13.72 8.52
N PHE A 223 5.59 14.76 7.68
CA PHE A 223 4.72 14.73 6.50
C PHE A 223 5.18 13.63 5.53
N LYS A 224 6.49 13.62 5.21
CA LYS A 224 7.12 12.65 4.29
C LYS A 224 6.95 11.21 4.79
N ARG A 225 7.23 10.95 6.06
CA ARG A 225 7.02 9.62 6.65
C ARG A 225 5.57 9.17 6.58
N ARG A 226 4.63 10.07 6.85
CA ARG A 226 3.20 9.74 6.91
C ARG A 226 2.60 9.50 5.53
N ILE A 227 2.97 10.28 4.52
CA ILE A 227 2.53 9.98 3.15
C ILE A 227 3.11 8.65 2.66
N ALA A 228 4.37 8.35 2.97
CA ALA A 228 4.99 7.06 2.68
C ALA A 228 4.27 5.91 3.40
N ALA A 229 3.95 6.08 4.69
CA ALA A 229 3.20 5.11 5.48
C ALA A 229 1.80 4.83 4.91
N LEU A 230 1.06 5.85 4.46
CA LEU A 230 -0.26 5.66 3.83
C LEU A 230 -0.16 4.89 2.51
N ILE A 231 0.85 5.17 1.70
CA ILE A 231 1.09 4.46 0.45
C ILE A 231 1.49 3.01 0.74
N GLU A 232 2.43 2.78 1.65
CA GLU A 232 2.87 1.45 2.05
C GLU A 232 1.72 0.60 2.59
N LEU A 233 0.90 1.15 3.50
CA LEU A 233 -0.30 0.47 4.01
C LEU A 233 -1.26 0.13 2.87
N SER A 234 -1.44 1.03 1.91
CA SER A 234 -2.36 0.80 0.79
C SER A 234 -1.84 -0.31 -0.15
N GLU A 235 -0.53 -0.34 -0.44
CA GLU A 235 0.15 -1.39 -1.22
C GLU A 235 0.07 -2.75 -0.54
N ARG A 236 0.35 -2.81 0.76
CA ARG A 236 0.23 -4.03 1.57
C ARG A 236 -1.20 -4.54 1.68
N ASN A 237 -2.18 -3.70 1.37
CA ASN A 237 -3.58 -4.07 1.24
C ASN A 237 -3.99 -4.41 -0.21
N GLY A 238 -3.01 -4.59 -1.11
CA GLY A 238 -3.21 -4.98 -2.51
C GLY A 238 -3.41 -3.83 -3.50
N ASN A 239 -3.27 -2.57 -3.08
CA ASN A 239 -3.45 -1.41 -3.96
C ASN A 239 -2.11 -0.89 -4.48
N HIS A 240 -1.78 -1.24 -5.73
CA HIS A 240 -0.57 -0.72 -6.38
C HIS A 240 -0.67 0.77 -6.73
N PHE A 241 0.41 1.55 -6.58
CA PHE A 241 0.46 2.96 -6.99
C PHE A 241 1.42 3.16 -8.16
N PRO A 242 0.91 3.22 -9.40
CA PRO A 242 1.75 3.53 -10.55
C PRO A 242 2.44 4.88 -10.40
N VAL A 243 3.63 5.00 -10.98
CA VAL A 243 4.41 6.25 -11.00
C VAL A 243 3.56 7.46 -11.45
N ARG A 244 2.66 7.25 -12.42
CA ARG A 244 1.70 8.28 -12.86
C ARG A 244 0.79 8.78 -11.73
N GLN A 245 0.27 7.88 -10.89
CA GLN A 245 -0.59 8.24 -9.77
C GLN A 245 0.20 9.02 -8.71
N LEU A 246 1.45 8.62 -8.44
CA LEU A 246 2.33 9.33 -7.50
C LEU A 246 2.69 10.74 -8.02
N LEU A 247 3.04 10.89 -9.30
CA LEU A 247 3.26 12.22 -9.90
C LEU A 247 2.00 13.09 -9.84
N ALA A 248 0.82 12.51 -10.10
CA ALA A 248 -0.45 13.22 -9.97
C ALA A 248 -0.74 13.63 -8.52
N LEU A 249 -0.38 12.80 -7.54
CA LEU A 249 -0.51 13.11 -6.12
C LEU A 249 0.33 14.33 -5.74
N ILE A 250 1.61 14.34 -6.10
CA ILE A 250 2.50 15.46 -5.77
C ILE A 250 2.10 16.73 -6.50
N ALA A 251 1.73 16.64 -7.78
CA ALA A 251 1.21 17.79 -8.53
C ALA A 251 -0.07 18.37 -7.91
N ASN A 252 -1.04 17.51 -7.53
CA ASN A 252 -2.27 17.95 -6.88
C ASN A 252 -2.00 18.53 -5.48
N SER A 253 -1.07 17.93 -4.73
CA SER A 253 -0.65 18.40 -3.40
C SER A 253 -0.10 19.83 -3.46
N LEU A 254 0.74 20.12 -4.46
CA LEU A 254 1.34 21.44 -4.68
C LEU A 254 0.34 22.50 -5.17
N LEU A 255 -0.45 22.14 -6.18
CA LEU A 255 -1.23 23.10 -6.96
C LEU A 255 -2.70 23.15 -6.54
N GLY A 256 -3.18 22.26 -5.68
CA GLY A 256 -4.60 22.12 -5.38
C GLY A 256 -5.22 23.37 -4.75
N HIS A 257 -6.32 23.84 -5.35
CA HIS A 257 -7.17 24.87 -4.76
C HIS A 257 -8.58 24.82 -5.35
N PRO A 258 -9.66 24.89 -4.53
CA PRO A 258 -11.03 24.74 -5.01
C PRO A 258 -11.48 25.85 -5.97
N ASP A 259 -10.95 27.07 -5.82
CA ASP A 259 -11.31 28.22 -6.68
C ASP A 259 -10.40 28.38 -7.90
N ALA A 260 -9.48 27.44 -8.12
CA ALA A 260 -8.66 27.41 -9.32
C ALA A 260 -9.35 26.64 -10.45
N ARG A 261 -8.97 26.94 -11.70
CA ARG A 261 -9.47 26.19 -12.84
C ARG A 261 -9.15 24.69 -12.69
N ASP A 262 -10.17 23.86 -12.89
CA ASP A 262 -10.09 22.39 -12.75
C ASP A 262 -9.62 21.87 -11.37
N GLY A 263 -9.56 22.77 -10.37
CA GLY A 263 -9.08 22.52 -9.01
C GLY A 263 -7.56 22.63 -8.86
N LEU A 264 -6.83 23.12 -9.87
CA LEU A 264 -5.36 23.23 -9.86
C LEU A 264 -4.92 24.66 -10.22
N MET A 265 -4.21 25.30 -9.31
CA MET A 265 -3.69 26.66 -9.47
C MET A 265 -2.63 26.73 -10.57
N SER A 266 -2.71 27.80 -11.35
CA SER A 266 -1.59 28.37 -12.09
C SER A 266 -1.00 29.57 -11.35
N CYS A 267 0.25 29.95 -11.66
CA CYS A 267 0.87 31.15 -11.10
C CYS A 267 0.06 32.43 -11.38
N ALA A 268 -0.71 32.47 -12.46
CA ALA A 268 -1.55 33.62 -12.83
C ALA A 268 -2.76 33.80 -11.89
N GLU A 269 -3.23 32.72 -11.25
CA GLU A 269 -4.39 32.77 -10.35
C GLU A 269 -4.01 33.11 -8.90
N VAL A 270 -2.73 32.93 -8.53
CA VAL A 270 -2.24 33.13 -7.16
C VAL A 270 -2.52 34.54 -6.62
N PRO A 271 -2.23 35.64 -7.34
CA PRO A 271 -2.45 36.99 -6.80
C PRO A 271 -3.91 37.23 -6.36
N ARG A 272 -4.87 36.70 -7.12
CA ARG A 272 -6.30 36.79 -6.80
C ARG A 272 -6.63 36.01 -5.53
N ILE A 273 -6.15 34.76 -5.41
CA ILE A 273 -6.38 33.90 -4.24
C ILE A 273 -5.83 34.53 -2.96
N VAL A 274 -4.63 35.12 -3.04
CA VAL A 274 -4.00 35.83 -1.91
C VAL A 274 -4.81 37.08 -1.54
N GLN A 275 -5.21 37.88 -2.52
CA GLN A 275 -6.00 39.10 -2.27
C GLN A 275 -7.38 38.80 -1.65
N GLU A 276 -8.01 37.69 -2.03
CA GLU A 276 -9.28 37.23 -1.46
C GLU A 276 -9.13 36.62 -0.05
N GLY A 277 -7.90 36.43 0.44
CA GLY A 277 -7.63 35.85 1.76
C GLY A 277 -7.97 34.36 1.85
N ARG A 278 -7.96 33.63 0.72
CA ARG A 278 -8.37 32.21 0.62
C ARG A 278 -7.19 31.24 0.53
N THR A 279 -6.01 31.69 0.92
CA THR A 279 -4.76 30.91 0.84
C THR A 279 -4.84 29.61 1.65
N ASP A 280 -5.59 29.60 2.74
CA ASP A 280 -5.83 28.45 3.61
C ASP A 280 -6.46 27.25 2.88
N LEU A 281 -7.28 27.51 1.85
CA LEU A 281 -7.91 26.48 1.05
C LEU A 281 -6.93 25.75 0.11
N ALA A 282 -5.70 26.27 -0.05
CA ALA A 282 -4.64 25.62 -0.79
C ALA A 282 -3.89 24.55 0.02
N SER A 283 -4.33 24.27 1.26
CA SER A 283 -3.64 23.38 2.19
C SER A 283 -3.25 22.04 1.58
N ILE A 284 -1.94 21.78 1.56
CA ILE A 284 -1.38 20.52 1.08
C ILE A 284 -2.01 19.30 1.76
N TYR A 285 -2.31 19.39 3.05
CA TYR A 285 -2.87 18.30 3.85
C TYR A 285 -4.26 17.87 3.38
N ARG A 286 -5.01 18.79 2.78
CA ARG A 286 -6.33 18.53 2.17
C ARG A 286 -6.20 18.06 0.72
N ASN A 287 -5.24 18.65 0.00
CA ASN A 287 -4.98 18.35 -1.40
C ASN A 287 -4.51 16.89 -1.61
N ILE A 288 -3.81 16.29 -0.64
CA ILE A 288 -3.45 14.87 -0.68
C ILE A 288 -4.69 13.98 -0.85
N PHE A 289 -5.82 14.37 -0.27
CA PHE A 289 -7.08 13.63 -0.33
C PHE A 289 -8.00 14.09 -1.48
N GLY A 290 -7.54 15.04 -2.31
CA GLY A 290 -8.28 15.55 -3.45
C GLY A 290 -9.41 16.52 -3.10
N GLU A 291 -9.39 17.15 -1.92
CA GLU A 291 -10.45 18.07 -1.47
C GLU A 291 -10.50 19.39 -2.24
N ASN A 292 -9.45 19.72 -3.00
CA ASN A 292 -9.45 20.80 -3.98
C ASN A 292 -10.34 20.52 -5.20
N LEU A 293 -10.72 19.26 -5.42
CA LEU A 293 -11.53 18.84 -6.56
C LEU A 293 -13.01 18.77 -6.19
N ARG A 294 -13.88 18.79 -7.21
CA ARG A 294 -15.29 18.46 -7.02
C ARG A 294 -15.41 17.02 -6.47
N PRO A 295 -16.33 16.73 -5.52
CA PRO A 295 -16.45 15.40 -4.92
C PRO A 295 -16.57 14.27 -5.95
N SER A 296 -17.38 14.47 -6.98
CA SER A 296 -17.56 13.49 -8.07
C SER A 296 -16.30 13.22 -8.89
N LYS A 297 -15.37 14.17 -8.98
CA LYS A 297 -14.08 14.00 -9.65
C LYS A 297 -13.10 13.27 -8.72
N ALA A 298 -13.07 13.64 -7.44
CA ALA A 298 -12.23 12.97 -6.44
C ALA A 298 -12.59 11.48 -6.31
N GLU A 299 -13.88 11.14 -6.16
CA GLU A 299 -14.36 9.74 -6.04
C GLU A 299 -14.04 8.87 -7.27
N LYS A 300 -14.11 9.46 -8.47
CA LYS A 300 -13.77 8.78 -9.73
C LYS A 300 -12.27 8.61 -9.92
N THR A 301 -11.45 9.44 -9.27
CA THR A 301 -10.00 9.37 -9.36
C THR A 301 -9.49 8.30 -8.41
N GLU A 302 -8.95 7.22 -8.98
CA GLU A 302 -8.51 6.04 -8.22
C GLU A 302 -7.48 6.36 -7.12
N LEU A 303 -6.54 7.26 -7.39
CA LEU A 303 -5.55 7.75 -6.43
C LEU A 303 -6.21 8.25 -5.13
N PHE A 304 -7.17 9.18 -5.24
CA PHE A 304 -7.82 9.75 -4.06
C PHE A 304 -8.76 8.75 -3.41
N ARG A 305 -9.36 7.84 -4.18
CA ARG A 305 -10.16 6.76 -3.60
C ARG A 305 -9.31 5.90 -2.66
N LYS A 306 -8.11 5.49 -3.08
CA LYS A 306 -7.18 4.69 -2.26
C LYS A 306 -6.81 5.41 -0.96
N LEU A 307 -6.49 6.70 -1.02
CA LEU A 307 -6.10 7.49 0.15
C LEU A 307 -7.29 7.84 1.06
N ASN A 308 -8.49 8.05 0.52
CA ASN A 308 -9.66 8.37 1.33
C ASN A 308 -10.19 7.17 2.15
N VAL A 309 -9.80 5.93 1.82
CA VAL A 309 -10.13 4.75 2.64
C VAL A 309 -9.59 4.87 4.07
N PHE A 310 -8.50 5.61 4.29
CA PHE A 310 -7.97 5.85 5.64
C PHE A 310 -8.85 6.76 6.49
N GLY A 311 -9.81 7.49 5.91
CA GLY A 311 -10.78 8.31 6.66
C GLY A 311 -10.17 9.53 7.38
N ILE A 312 -8.95 9.94 7.01
CA ILE A 312 -8.22 11.01 7.71
C ILE A 312 -8.99 12.33 7.65
N GLY A 313 -9.30 12.86 8.83
CA GLY A 313 -10.12 14.05 9.04
C GLY A 313 -11.60 13.79 9.27
N ALA A 314 -12.12 12.66 8.78
CA ALA A 314 -13.47 12.19 9.08
C ALA A 314 -13.51 11.45 10.42
N GLU A 315 -12.52 10.60 10.68
CA GLU A 315 -12.33 9.94 11.97
C GLU A 315 -11.99 10.96 13.06
N THR A 316 -12.55 10.74 14.25
CA THR A 316 -12.44 11.67 15.37
C THR A 316 -11.70 11.04 16.54
N SER A 317 -10.94 11.85 17.25
CA SER A 317 -10.29 11.48 18.51
C SER A 317 -10.63 12.54 19.54
N ASN A 318 -11.13 12.13 20.71
CA ASN A 318 -11.46 13.08 21.79
C ASN A 318 -10.24 13.90 22.20
N ARG A 319 -9.02 13.33 22.16
CA ARG A 319 -7.78 14.03 22.51
C ARG A 319 -7.51 15.17 21.54
N VAL A 320 -7.55 14.88 20.24
CA VAL A 320 -7.31 15.84 19.16
C VAL A 320 -8.43 16.86 19.08
N ASP A 321 -9.69 16.43 19.20
CA ASP A 321 -10.85 17.31 19.12
C ASP A 321 -10.91 18.28 20.30
N ASN A 322 -10.61 17.81 21.52
CA ASN A 322 -10.57 18.71 22.68
C ASN A 322 -9.48 19.78 22.52
N LEU A 323 -8.31 19.40 22.01
CA LEU A 323 -7.24 20.35 21.66
C LEU A 323 -7.73 21.38 20.62
N LEU A 324 -8.34 20.92 19.53
CA LEU A 324 -8.78 21.79 18.43
C LEU A 324 -10.00 22.64 18.78
N VAL A 325 -10.84 22.22 19.72
CA VAL A 325 -12.05 22.95 20.10
C VAL A 325 -11.77 23.87 21.28
N TYR A 326 -11.09 23.40 22.32
CA TYR A 326 -10.93 24.11 23.59
C TYR A 326 -9.51 24.61 23.85
N GLY A 327 -8.53 24.32 22.99
CA GLY A 327 -7.11 24.60 23.23
C GLY A 327 -6.74 26.06 23.49
N ALA A 328 -7.53 27.02 22.97
CA ALA A 328 -7.32 28.44 23.24
C ALA A 328 -7.67 28.83 24.69
N ASP A 329 -8.74 28.23 25.24
CA ASP A 329 -9.36 28.65 26.48
C ASP A 329 -8.99 27.75 27.67
N ASP A 330 -8.81 26.45 27.43
CA ASP A 330 -8.51 25.46 28.46
C ASP A 330 -7.00 25.44 28.80
N PRO A 331 -6.61 25.76 30.06
CA PRO A 331 -5.21 25.71 30.48
C PRO A 331 -4.53 24.35 30.30
N ALA A 332 -5.30 23.25 30.30
CA ALA A 332 -4.75 21.90 30.12
C ALA A 332 -4.22 21.66 28.70
N TYR A 333 -4.81 22.31 27.69
CA TYR A 333 -4.45 22.14 26.28
C TYR A 333 -3.65 23.31 25.71
N ARG A 334 -3.53 24.43 26.43
CA ARG A 334 -2.91 25.67 25.93
C ARG A 334 -1.49 25.48 25.40
N GLY A 335 -0.65 24.73 26.11
CA GLY A 335 0.74 24.49 25.69
C GLY A 335 0.82 23.75 24.35
N ASP A 336 0.04 22.68 24.20
CA ASP A 336 -0.02 21.94 22.94
C ASP A 336 -0.71 22.73 21.83
N TYR A 337 -1.70 23.57 22.16
CA TYR A 337 -2.38 24.41 21.19
C TYR A 337 -1.44 25.48 20.62
N GLU A 338 -0.63 26.11 21.46
CA GLU A 338 0.43 27.04 21.05
C GLU A 338 1.43 26.33 20.12
N ARG A 339 1.87 25.15 20.54
CA ARG A 339 2.91 24.37 19.86
C ARG A 339 2.46 23.74 18.54
N LEU A 340 1.19 23.32 18.43
CA LEU A 340 0.69 22.54 17.29
C LEU A 340 -0.22 23.36 16.36
N VAL A 341 -0.92 24.37 16.88
CA VAL A 341 -1.91 25.14 16.13
C VAL A 341 -1.42 26.57 15.86
N LEU A 342 -1.06 27.32 16.90
CA LEU A 342 -0.67 28.73 16.74
C LEU A 342 0.67 28.93 16.01
N VAL A 343 1.57 27.94 16.07
CA VAL A 343 2.84 27.98 15.34
C VAL A 343 2.67 28.06 13.81
N ASP A 344 1.50 27.67 13.29
CA ASP A 344 1.19 27.66 11.86
C ASP A 344 0.07 28.66 11.54
N PRO A 345 0.40 29.93 11.23
CA PRO A 345 -0.61 30.93 10.89
C PRO A 345 -1.20 30.74 9.48
N ILE A 346 -0.64 29.84 8.65
CA ILE A 346 -1.00 29.71 7.24
C ILE A 346 -2.10 28.66 7.05
N TYR A 347 -1.94 27.46 7.64
CA TYR A 347 -2.93 26.37 7.58
C TYR A 347 -3.44 25.92 8.95
N GLY A 348 -2.81 26.35 10.05
CA GLY A 348 -3.25 26.07 11.41
C GLY A 348 -4.19 27.14 11.95
N ALA A 349 -3.64 28.07 12.73
CA ALA A 349 -4.35 29.17 13.36
C ALA A 349 -4.69 30.31 12.38
N THR A 350 -5.38 29.98 11.29
CA THR A 350 -5.81 30.97 10.31
C THR A 350 -6.86 31.90 10.92
N PRO A 351 -6.99 33.16 10.43
CA PRO A 351 -8.03 34.06 10.90
C PRO A 351 -9.45 33.47 10.75
N ALA A 352 -9.68 32.72 9.67
CA ALA A 352 -10.95 32.03 9.42
C ALA A 352 -11.24 30.93 10.45
N TYR A 353 -10.24 30.10 10.76
CA TYR A 353 -10.39 29.04 11.77
C TYR A 353 -10.62 29.62 13.17
N SER A 354 -9.82 30.60 13.59
CA SER A 354 -9.94 31.23 14.91
C SER A 354 -11.25 32.01 15.08
N ALA A 355 -11.81 32.56 14.00
CA ALA A 355 -13.14 33.15 14.01
C ALA A 355 -14.24 32.08 14.16
N ALA A 356 -14.17 31.01 13.35
CA ALA A 356 -15.14 29.92 13.40
C ALA A 356 -15.13 29.17 14.75
N GLN A 357 -13.96 28.98 15.36
CA GLN A 357 -13.81 28.36 16.68
C GLN A 357 -14.51 29.17 17.76
N ARG A 358 -14.29 30.49 17.80
CA ARG A 358 -14.95 31.37 18.78
C ARG A 358 -16.45 31.41 18.59
N ALA A 359 -16.92 31.57 17.34
CA ALA A 359 -18.35 31.58 17.05
C ALA A 359 -19.05 30.26 17.44
N TYR A 360 -18.36 29.12 17.26
CA TYR A 360 -18.84 27.82 17.69
C TYR A 360 -18.99 27.72 19.21
N LEU A 361 -18.00 28.19 19.98
CA LEU A 361 -18.02 28.18 21.46
C LEU A 361 -19.04 29.18 22.03
N GLU A 362 -19.23 30.33 21.39
CA GLU A 362 -20.19 31.36 21.78
C GLU A 362 -21.65 30.99 21.44
N GLY A 363 -21.87 29.93 20.65
CA GLY A 363 -23.19 29.36 20.40
C GLY A 363 -24.06 30.13 19.41
N VAL A 364 -23.46 30.85 18.44
CA VAL A 364 -24.20 31.64 17.45
C VAL A 364 -25.06 30.71 16.56
N GLU A 365 -26.38 30.90 16.56
CA GLU A 365 -27.35 29.93 16.06
C GLU A 365 -27.36 29.76 14.52
N THR A 366 -27.21 28.50 14.09
CA THR A 366 -27.69 27.84 12.84
C THR A 366 -26.88 27.85 11.54
N THR A 367 -26.05 28.84 11.21
CA THR A 367 -25.27 28.80 9.94
C THR A 367 -23.76 28.49 10.13
N ASP A 368 -23.23 28.66 11.34
CA ASP A 368 -21.79 28.64 11.61
C ASP A 368 -21.22 27.25 12.00
N ARG A 369 -22.07 26.33 12.48
CA ARG A 369 -21.62 25.01 12.94
C ARG A 369 -21.01 24.17 11.82
N THR A 370 -21.60 24.20 10.63
CA THR A 370 -21.10 23.42 9.48
C THR A 370 -19.74 23.94 8.99
N ALA A 371 -19.52 25.25 9.04
CA ALA A 371 -18.25 25.87 8.68
C ALA A 371 -17.13 25.46 9.65
N PHE A 372 -17.41 25.47 10.96
CA PHE A 372 -16.43 25.01 11.94
C PHE A 372 -16.16 23.51 11.84
N LEU A 373 -17.18 22.67 11.66
CA LEU A 373 -16.99 21.22 11.48
C LEU A 373 -16.14 20.88 10.24
N ALA A 374 -16.33 21.61 9.13
CA ALA A 374 -15.47 21.47 7.96
C ALA A 374 -14.02 21.91 8.25
N SER A 375 -13.85 22.97 9.03
CA SER A 375 -12.53 23.45 9.45
C SER A 375 -11.84 22.46 10.40
N LEU A 376 -12.57 21.82 11.32
CA LEU A 376 -12.05 20.76 12.19
C LEU A 376 -11.52 19.58 11.39
N ARG A 377 -12.24 19.14 10.35
CA ARG A 377 -11.77 18.09 9.44
C ARG A 377 -10.41 18.44 8.82
N SER A 378 -10.28 19.67 8.31
CA SER A 378 -9.00 20.17 7.76
C SER A 378 -7.89 20.20 8.82
N GLN A 379 -8.21 20.63 10.05
CA GLN A 379 -7.23 20.65 11.15
C GLN A 379 -6.80 19.25 11.58
N ARG A 380 -7.70 18.25 11.60
CA ARG A 380 -7.34 16.86 11.85
C ARG A 380 -6.41 16.31 10.77
N GLN A 381 -6.69 16.61 9.49
CA GLN A 381 -5.79 16.24 8.39
C GLN A 381 -4.41 16.89 8.56
N ARG A 382 -4.38 18.18 8.89
CA ARG A 382 -3.12 18.89 9.17
C ARG A 382 -2.37 18.22 10.31
N LEU A 383 -3.00 18.06 11.47
CA LEU A 383 -2.37 17.44 12.64
C LEU A 383 -1.92 16.02 12.34
N PHE A 384 -2.69 15.24 11.56
CA PHE A 384 -2.22 13.93 11.13
C PHE A 384 -0.85 14.03 10.48
N PHE A 385 -0.58 15.02 9.62
CA PHE A 385 0.72 15.18 8.96
C PHE A 385 1.76 16.01 9.73
N THR A 386 1.37 16.90 10.64
CA THR A 386 2.30 17.82 11.32
C THR A 386 2.62 17.47 12.77
N LEU A 387 1.87 16.58 13.42
CA LEU A 387 2.11 16.21 14.81
C LEU A 387 3.54 15.65 14.97
N PRO A 388 4.37 16.13 15.91
CA PRO A 388 5.70 15.57 16.13
C PRO A 388 5.63 14.11 16.62
N ASP A 389 6.64 13.30 16.30
CA ASP A 389 6.65 11.87 16.67
C ASP A 389 6.54 11.66 18.19
N GLU A 390 7.16 12.53 18.99
CA GLU A 390 7.08 12.45 20.45
C GLU A 390 5.66 12.64 21.01
N LEU A 391 4.79 13.36 20.29
CA LEU A 391 3.38 13.55 20.65
C LEU A 391 2.44 12.58 19.92
N ALA A 392 2.95 11.86 18.91
CA ALA A 392 2.14 10.94 18.11
C ALA A 392 1.57 9.77 18.93
N VAL A 393 2.31 9.33 19.95
CA VAL A 393 1.85 8.31 20.91
C VAL A 393 0.82 8.91 21.88
N ASP A 394 1.09 10.09 22.42
CA ASP A 394 0.21 10.74 23.42
C ASP A 394 -1.16 11.12 22.85
N TYR A 395 -1.24 11.40 21.55
CA TYR A 395 -2.49 11.74 20.86
C TYR A 395 -3.12 10.57 20.11
N ASP A 396 -2.56 9.36 20.20
CA ASP A 396 -2.96 8.19 19.42
C ASP A 396 -3.16 8.54 17.95
N LEU A 397 -2.11 9.00 17.26
CA LEU A 397 -2.18 9.53 15.88
C LEU A 397 -3.08 8.70 14.94
N TRP A 398 -2.98 7.37 15.01
CA TRP A 398 -3.72 6.45 14.15
C TRP A 398 -5.22 6.34 14.45
N ASP A 399 -5.70 6.88 15.59
CA ASP A 399 -7.12 7.08 15.87
C ASP A 399 -7.77 8.13 14.96
N LEU A 400 -6.97 8.98 14.31
CA LEU A 400 -7.44 9.85 13.23
C LEU A 400 -7.65 9.10 11.91
N THR A 401 -7.54 7.77 11.91
CA THR A 401 -7.71 6.91 10.73
C THR A 401 -8.64 5.74 11.04
N VAL A 402 -9.19 5.14 9.98
CA VAL A 402 -9.97 3.90 10.07
C VAL A 402 -9.10 2.74 10.60
N PHE A 403 -7.79 2.78 10.34
CA PHE A 403 -6.81 1.77 10.71
C PHE A 403 -6.06 2.16 12.00
N ARG A 404 -6.70 1.98 13.16
CA ARG A 404 -6.11 2.34 14.46
C ARG A 404 -4.83 1.58 14.78
N TYR A 405 -4.70 0.37 14.25
CA TYR A 405 -3.54 -0.49 14.44
C TYR A 405 -2.49 -0.34 13.34
N ALA A 406 -2.64 0.62 12.42
CA ALA A 406 -1.70 0.85 11.32
C ALA A 406 -0.26 1.11 11.81
N GLY A 407 -0.10 1.89 12.89
CA GLY A 407 1.23 2.13 13.47
C GLY A 407 1.90 0.84 13.94
N LEU A 408 1.16 0.00 14.66
CA LEU A 408 1.66 -1.29 15.12
C LEU A 408 1.94 -2.25 13.96
N TYR A 409 1.11 -2.21 12.92
CA TYR A 409 1.29 -3.00 11.71
C TYR A 409 2.60 -2.66 10.98
N LEU A 410 2.87 -1.36 10.80
CA LEU A 410 4.12 -0.88 10.19
C LEU A 410 5.34 -1.22 11.05
N GLU A 411 5.24 -1.08 12.37
CA GLU A 411 6.32 -1.49 13.29
C GLU A 411 6.64 -2.99 13.16
N VAL A 412 5.62 -3.85 13.07
CA VAL A 412 5.82 -5.29 12.82
C VAL A 412 6.52 -5.53 11.48
N ALA A 413 6.08 -4.86 10.42
CA ALA A 413 6.67 -5.00 9.09
C ALA A 413 8.15 -4.59 9.08
N GLU A 414 8.48 -3.45 9.69
CA GLU A 414 9.84 -2.93 9.81
C GLU A 414 10.74 -3.89 10.61
N LYS A 415 10.27 -4.35 11.78
CA LYS A 415 11.03 -5.30 12.62
C LYS A 415 11.30 -6.62 11.89
N LEU A 416 10.32 -7.14 11.16
CA LEU A 416 10.50 -8.36 10.36
C LEU A 416 11.51 -8.16 9.22
N ALA A 417 11.42 -7.04 8.48
CA ALA A 417 12.38 -6.70 7.44
C ALA A 417 13.81 -6.59 8.00
N ALA A 418 13.95 -6.00 9.20
CA ALA A 418 15.22 -5.89 9.93
C ALA A 418 15.66 -7.19 10.64
N LYS A 419 14.89 -8.29 10.53
CA LYS A 419 15.12 -9.57 11.25
C LYS A 419 15.22 -9.40 12.77
N GLN A 420 14.50 -8.43 13.32
CA GLN A 420 14.40 -8.14 14.75
C GLN A 420 13.15 -8.80 15.35
N PRO A 421 13.11 -8.99 16.69
CA PRO A 421 11.91 -9.47 17.37
C PRO A 421 10.73 -8.54 17.15
N VAL A 422 9.57 -9.11 16.80
CA VAL A 422 8.32 -8.36 16.65
C VAL A 422 7.78 -7.89 18.01
N PRO A 423 7.02 -6.78 18.06
CA PRO A 423 6.42 -6.31 19.30
C PRO A 423 5.50 -7.38 19.93
N ARG A 424 5.71 -7.68 21.22
CA ARG A 424 4.88 -8.67 21.94
C ARG A 424 3.39 -8.33 21.88
N GLN A 425 3.07 -7.04 21.95
CA GLN A 425 1.70 -6.53 21.84
C GLN A 425 0.99 -6.97 20.56
N ALA A 426 1.70 -7.08 19.42
CA ALA A 426 1.13 -7.53 18.16
C ALA A 426 0.68 -9.00 18.22
N ILE A 427 1.53 -9.89 18.73
CA ILE A 427 1.21 -11.31 18.88
C ILE A 427 0.03 -11.48 19.85
N THR A 428 0.10 -10.83 21.01
CA THR A 428 -0.95 -10.85 22.04
C THR A 428 -2.30 -10.39 21.48
N MET A 429 -2.32 -9.29 20.72
CA MET A 429 -3.51 -8.76 20.08
C MET A 429 -4.07 -9.74 19.04
N ILE A 430 -3.23 -10.27 18.14
CA ILE A 430 -3.63 -11.26 17.12
C ILE A 430 -4.24 -12.49 17.78
N VAL A 431 -3.56 -13.09 18.77
CA VAL A 431 -4.03 -14.30 19.47
C VAL A 431 -5.38 -14.03 20.15
N ARG A 432 -5.52 -12.89 20.84
CA ARG A 432 -6.79 -12.52 21.48
C ARG A 432 -7.91 -12.33 20.46
N GLY A 433 -7.64 -11.69 19.33
CA GLY A 433 -8.58 -11.54 18.22
C GLY A 433 -9.02 -12.89 17.65
N LEU A 434 -8.07 -13.78 17.35
CA LEU A 434 -8.34 -15.15 16.88
C LEU A 434 -9.17 -15.95 17.88
N ASN A 435 -8.80 -15.92 19.17
CA ASN A 435 -9.53 -16.61 20.23
C ASN A 435 -11.00 -16.19 20.30
N ARG A 436 -11.27 -14.88 20.19
CA ARG A 436 -12.64 -14.36 20.22
C ARG A 436 -13.44 -14.78 18.99
N ILE A 437 -12.81 -14.87 17.82
CA ILE A 437 -13.45 -15.34 16.58
C ILE A 437 -13.71 -16.84 16.66
N PHE A 438 -12.72 -17.62 17.07
CA PHE A 438 -12.80 -19.08 17.08
C PHE A 438 -13.86 -19.58 18.04
N THR A 439 -13.99 -18.93 19.20
CA THR A 439 -14.93 -19.32 20.26
C THR A 439 -16.29 -18.62 20.14
N GLY A 440 -16.33 -17.41 19.60
CA GLY A 440 -17.49 -16.52 19.70
C GLY A 440 -17.73 -15.95 21.10
N MET A 441 -16.69 -15.96 21.96
CA MET A 441 -16.72 -15.51 23.36
C MET A 441 -15.67 -14.42 23.60
N LEU A 442 -15.82 -13.59 24.65
CA LEU A 442 -14.87 -12.53 25.03
C LEU A 442 -13.65 -13.08 25.80
N VAL A 443 -12.97 -14.05 25.20
CA VAL A 443 -11.81 -14.74 25.76
C VAL A 443 -10.64 -13.77 25.96
N GLN A 444 -9.89 -13.98 27.06
CA GLN A 444 -8.73 -13.17 27.47
C GLN A 444 -7.39 -13.90 27.33
N ASN A 445 -7.34 -15.15 26.88
CA ASN A 445 -6.08 -15.88 26.67
C ASN A 445 -5.21 -15.17 25.63
N GLN A 446 -3.94 -15.00 25.98
CA GLN A 446 -2.91 -14.35 25.16
C GLN A 446 -1.70 -15.26 24.90
N ASP A 447 -1.50 -16.25 25.77
CA ASP A 447 -0.40 -17.22 25.70
C ASP A 447 -0.83 -18.56 25.09
N GLU A 448 -2.11 -18.71 24.78
CA GLU A 448 -2.70 -19.93 24.22
C GLU A 448 -3.70 -19.55 23.11
N LEU A 449 -3.63 -20.25 21.99
CA LEU A 449 -4.63 -20.21 20.94
C LEU A 449 -5.72 -21.26 21.24
N VAL A 450 -6.96 -20.79 21.39
CA VAL A 450 -8.12 -21.58 21.80
C VAL A 450 -8.87 -22.04 20.57
N LEU A 451 -8.65 -23.29 20.17
CA LEU A 451 -9.31 -23.89 19.01
C LEU A 451 -10.60 -24.58 19.44
N ALA A 452 -11.73 -24.11 18.89
CA ALA A 452 -13.05 -24.56 19.29
C ALA A 452 -13.87 -25.07 18.10
N THR A 453 -14.82 -25.98 18.34
CA THR A 453 -15.73 -26.54 17.34
C THR A 453 -17.18 -26.54 17.85
N SER A 454 -18.14 -26.79 16.95
CA SER A 454 -19.54 -27.05 17.30
C SER A 454 -19.98 -28.50 17.07
N GLY A 455 -19.04 -29.38 16.73
CA GLY A 455 -19.29 -30.82 16.51
C GLY A 455 -19.78 -31.18 15.11
N SER A 456 -20.37 -30.24 14.35
CA SER A 456 -20.83 -30.51 12.97
C SER A 456 -20.59 -29.39 11.96
N TYR A 457 -20.32 -28.14 12.40
CA TYR A 457 -20.01 -27.01 11.51
C TYR A 457 -18.92 -26.10 12.11
N SER A 458 -17.81 -25.88 11.40
CA SER A 458 -16.73 -24.98 11.83
C SER A 458 -17.14 -23.49 11.86
N GLN A 459 -18.29 -23.14 11.27
CA GLN A 459 -18.81 -21.77 11.10
C GLN A 459 -19.90 -21.34 12.12
N SER A 460 -20.07 -22.06 13.24
CA SER A 460 -21.08 -21.66 14.23
C SER A 460 -20.71 -20.36 14.95
N LYS A 461 -21.71 -19.49 15.22
CA LYS A 461 -21.54 -18.21 15.95
C LYS A 461 -21.01 -18.35 17.38
N ARG A 462 -21.18 -19.54 17.98
CA ARG A 462 -20.53 -19.94 19.24
C ARG A 462 -20.05 -21.37 19.09
N SER A 463 -18.80 -21.62 19.45
CA SER A 463 -18.19 -22.95 19.46
C SER A 463 -17.90 -23.35 20.91
N PRO A 464 -18.82 -24.07 21.58
CA PRO A 464 -18.67 -24.39 23.00
C PRO A 464 -17.73 -25.59 23.24
N LEU A 465 -17.46 -26.39 22.22
CA LEU A 465 -16.57 -27.55 22.34
C LEU A 465 -15.13 -27.11 22.10
N LEU A 466 -14.27 -27.35 23.06
CA LEU A 466 -12.83 -27.14 22.94
C LEU A 466 -12.22 -28.31 22.19
N ASP A 467 -11.62 -28.05 21.04
CA ASP A 467 -10.78 -29.03 20.37
C ASP A 467 -9.40 -29.06 21.05
N GLU A 468 -8.75 -27.89 21.12
CA GLU A 468 -7.37 -27.80 21.57
C GLU A 468 -6.99 -26.44 22.16
N LEU A 469 -5.98 -26.43 23.05
CA LEU A 469 -5.28 -25.24 23.49
C LEU A 469 -3.84 -25.36 22.97
N ILE A 470 -3.47 -24.50 22.03
CA ILE A 470 -2.14 -24.52 21.40
C ILE A 470 -1.27 -23.46 22.06
N SER A 471 -0.07 -23.85 22.50
CA SER A 471 0.85 -22.90 23.14
C SER A 471 1.35 -21.83 22.15
N VAL A 472 1.24 -20.56 22.54
CA VAL A 472 1.81 -19.43 21.78
C VAL A 472 3.34 -19.42 21.91
N PRO A 473 3.94 -19.39 23.13
CA PRO A 473 5.37 -19.57 23.26
C PRO A 473 5.76 -20.98 22.84
N ARG A 474 6.98 -21.12 22.31
CA ARG A 474 7.46 -22.43 21.83
C ARG A 474 7.51 -23.45 22.95
N GLN A 475 6.59 -24.41 22.94
CA GLN A 475 6.47 -25.45 23.96
C GLN A 475 6.00 -26.75 23.33
N GLY A 476 6.66 -27.88 23.62
CA GLY A 476 6.24 -29.18 23.08
C GLY A 476 6.34 -29.35 21.55
N GLY A 477 6.78 -28.31 20.80
CA GLY A 477 6.71 -28.29 19.34
C GLY A 477 5.61 -27.39 18.78
N GLU A 478 4.69 -26.97 19.65
CA GLU A 478 3.70 -25.96 19.36
C GLU A 478 4.32 -24.57 19.45
N GLU A 479 3.88 -23.68 18.57
CA GLU A 479 4.28 -22.28 18.54
C GLU A 479 3.30 -21.48 17.70
N VAL A 480 2.99 -20.25 18.14
CA VAL A 480 2.33 -19.24 17.31
C VAL A 480 3.28 -18.08 17.11
N ALA A 481 3.65 -17.80 15.86
CA ALA A 481 4.63 -16.78 15.52
C ALA A 481 4.18 -15.95 14.32
N ILE A 482 4.65 -14.69 14.26
CA ILE A 482 4.55 -13.86 13.06
C ILE A 482 5.80 -14.08 12.23
N VAL A 483 5.62 -14.42 10.96
CA VAL A 483 6.70 -14.76 10.03
C VAL A 483 6.59 -13.93 8.76
N SER A 484 7.73 -13.52 8.18
CA SER A 484 7.74 -12.89 6.86
C SER A 484 7.37 -13.89 5.77
N ASP A 485 6.69 -13.43 4.72
CA ASP A 485 6.40 -14.22 3.53
C ASP A 485 7.50 -14.17 2.46
N GLY A 486 8.55 -13.38 2.67
CA GLY A 486 9.67 -13.22 1.73
C GLY A 486 9.39 -12.25 0.57
N THR A 487 8.15 -11.80 0.39
CA THR A 487 7.71 -10.85 -0.65
C THR A 487 7.32 -9.48 -0.08
N GLY A 488 7.78 -9.19 1.14
CA GLY A 488 7.55 -7.93 1.84
C GLY A 488 6.38 -7.97 2.81
N GLY A 489 5.46 -8.93 2.72
CA GLY A 489 4.36 -9.11 3.67
C GLY A 489 4.74 -10.03 4.84
N PHE A 490 3.73 -10.33 5.66
CA PHE A 490 3.88 -11.24 6.79
C PHE A 490 2.59 -11.99 7.11
N SER A 491 2.75 -13.12 7.79
CA SER A 491 1.68 -14.03 8.16
C SER A 491 1.75 -14.38 9.64
N VAL A 492 0.61 -14.65 10.25
CA VAL A 492 0.59 -15.46 11.48
C VAL A 492 0.74 -16.92 11.08
N SER A 493 1.60 -17.63 11.79
CA SER A 493 1.89 -19.04 11.58
C SER A 493 1.63 -19.83 12.86
N VAL A 494 1.04 -21.00 12.71
CA VAL A 494 0.77 -21.93 13.81
C VAL A 494 1.45 -23.26 13.49
N ARG A 495 2.36 -23.64 14.38
CA ARG A 495 3.05 -24.93 14.36
C ARG A 495 2.42 -25.82 15.42
N LEU A 496 2.13 -27.07 15.08
CA LEU A 496 1.47 -28.04 15.99
C LEU A 496 2.41 -29.13 16.51
N VAL A 497 3.53 -29.39 15.83
CA VAL A 497 4.52 -30.44 16.17
C VAL A 497 5.95 -29.99 15.87
N ARG A 498 6.94 -30.66 16.47
CA ARG A 498 8.35 -30.55 16.07
C ARG A 498 8.57 -31.34 14.78
N GLY A 499 9.20 -30.73 13.77
CA GLY A 499 9.53 -31.40 12.51
C GLY A 499 8.64 -30.94 11.34
N SER A 500 8.50 -31.81 10.34
CA SER A 500 7.76 -31.58 9.09
C SER A 500 6.56 -32.52 8.89
N ASP A 501 6.21 -33.31 9.91
CA ASP A 501 5.13 -34.30 9.84
C ASP A 501 3.75 -33.64 9.67
N ILE A 502 3.60 -32.40 10.17
CA ILE A 502 2.43 -31.56 9.95
C ILE A 502 2.88 -30.23 9.34
N PRO A 503 2.23 -29.79 8.25
CA PRO A 503 2.58 -28.54 7.60
C PRO A 503 2.33 -27.33 8.51
N LEU A 504 3.14 -26.30 8.35
CA LEU A 504 2.94 -25.01 9.00
C LEU A 504 1.64 -24.38 8.46
N VAL A 505 0.71 -24.02 9.35
CA VAL A 505 -0.55 -23.40 8.94
C VAL A 505 -0.41 -21.88 9.04
N THR A 506 -0.48 -21.18 7.90
CA THR A 506 -0.26 -19.73 7.82
C THR A 506 -1.49 -18.93 7.39
N LEU A 507 -1.62 -17.71 7.88
CA LEU A 507 -2.60 -16.74 7.42
C LEU A 507 -1.90 -15.41 7.14
N ALA A 508 -1.95 -14.95 5.89
CA ALA A 508 -1.43 -13.66 5.48
C ALA A 508 -2.17 -12.51 6.17
N LEU A 509 -1.41 -11.61 6.80
CA LEU A 509 -1.91 -10.47 7.54
C LEU A 509 -1.79 -9.20 6.69
N SER A 510 -2.83 -8.92 5.91
CA SER A 510 -3.00 -7.59 5.30
C SER A 510 -3.33 -6.54 6.39
N PRO A 511 -3.14 -5.24 6.13
CA PRO A 511 -3.56 -4.18 7.05
C PRO A 511 -5.03 -4.31 7.46
N THR A 512 -5.91 -4.68 6.53
CA THR A 512 -7.34 -4.89 6.83
C THR A 512 -7.57 -6.05 7.80
N ARG A 513 -6.91 -7.21 7.59
CA ARG A 513 -7.04 -8.37 8.50
C ARG A 513 -6.43 -8.09 9.87
N PHE A 514 -5.31 -7.35 9.91
CA PHE A 514 -4.66 -6.95 11.15
C PHE A 514 -5.54 -5.98 11.96
N GLU A 515 -6.08 -4.96 11.31
CA GLU A 515 -7.05 -4.03 11.90
C GLU A 515 -8.28 -4.77 12.43
N PHE A 516 -8.85 -5.68 11.62
CA PHE A 516 -9.99 -6.49 12.02
C PHE A 516 -9.71 -7.30 13.30
N LEU A 517 -8.55 -7.98 13.37
CA LEU A 517 -8.14 -8.73 14.54
C LEU A 517 -7.95 -7.82 15.77
N GLY A 518 -7.35 -6.65 15.61
CA GLY A 518 -7.19 -5.67 16.67
C GLY A 518 -8.53 -5.18 17.24
N ARG A 519 -9.47 -4.78 16.37
CA ARG A 519 -10.82 -4.35 16.79
C ARG A 519 -11.57 -5.45 17.51
N VAL A 520 -11.51 -6.69 17.02
CA VAL A 520 -12.14 -7.83 17.69
C VAL A 520 -11.46 -8.14 19.03
N ALA A 521 -10.13 -7.99 19.12
CA ALA A 521 -9.37 -8.13 20.37
C ALA A 521 -9.77 -7.08 21.42
N GLU A 522 -10.26 -5.90 21.02
CA GLU A 522 -10.84 -4.90 21.93
C GLU A 522 -12.31 -5.14 22.26
N GLY A 523 -13.06 -5.84 21.40
CA GLY A 523 -14.44 -6.25 21.68
C GLY A 523 -15.45 -5.86 20.61
N ALA A 524 -14.99 -5.38 19.45
CA ALA A 524 -15.86 -5.20 18.31
C ALA A 524 -16.48 -6.53 17.88
N LEU A 525 -17.75 -6.49 17.46
CA LEU A 525 -18.44 -7.66 16.93
C LEU A 525 -17.90 -7.99 15.53
N PRO A 526 -17.36 -9.20 15.28
CA PRO A 526 -16.74 -9.57 14.00
C PRO A 526 -17.64 -9.32 12.79
N SER A 527 -18.93 -9.67 12.90
CA SER A 527 -19.91 -9.55 11.81
C SER A 527 -20.27 -8.12 11.43
N SER A 528 -19.97 -7.14 12.28
CA SER A 528 -20.33 -5.74 12.05
C SER A 528 -19.24 -4.94 11.34
N PHE A 529 -18.03 -5.50 11.22
CA PHE A 529 -16.87 -4.78 10.67
C PHE A 529 -16.53 -5.25 9.24
N SER A 530 -16.35 -6.55 9.03
CA SER A 530 -16.09 -7.13 7.71
C SER A 530 -16.46 -8.61 7.68
N LEU A 531 -17.45 -8.96 6.85
CA LEU A 531 -17.86 -10.36 6.65
C LEU A 531 -16.78 -11.17 5.94
N GLU A 532 -16.12 -10.58 4.95
CA GLU A 532 -15.02 -11.21 4.20
C GLU A 532 -13.86 -11.61 5.12
N CYS A 533 -13.39 -10.68 5.96
CA CYS A 533 -12.33 -10.99 6.94
C CYS A 533 -12.77 -12.04 7.94
N HIS A 534 -14.05 -12.03 8.34
CA HIS A 534 -14.58 -13.04 9.24
C HIS A 534 -14.57 -14.44 8.60
N GLU A 535 -14.99 -14.56 7.35
CA GLU A 535 -15.00 -15.81 6.59
C GLU A 535 -13.58 -16.36 6.37
N ASP A 536 -12.62 -15.50 6.02
CA ASP A 536 -11.20 -15.85 5.88
C ASP A 536 -10.65 -16.47 7.18
N LEU A 537 -10.97 -15.86 8.33
CA LEU A 537 -10.50 -16.30 9.64
C LEU A 537 -11.17 -17.61 10.07
N LEU A 538 -12.43 -17.84 9.68
CA LEU A 538 -13.10 -19.13 9.86
C LEU A 538 -12.52 -20.22 8.94
N ALA A 539 -12.11 -19.88 7.72
CA ALA A 539 -11.40 -20.81 6.84
C ALA A 539 -10.02 -21.18 7.42
N PHE A 540 -9.31 -20.21 8.00
CA PHE A 540 -8.07 -20.46 8.74
C PHE A 540 -8.29 -21.39 9.94
N LYS A 541 -9.35 -21.15 10.74
CA LYS A 541 -9.76 -22.05 11.83
C LYS A 541 -10.03 -23.48 11.34
N ALA A 542 -10.76 -23.63 10.23
CA ALA A 542 -11.09 -24.94 9.68
C ALA A 542 -9.83 -25.72 9.23
N ARG A 543 -8.84 -25.03 8.65
CA ARG A 543 -7.54 -25.61 8.33
C ARG A 543 -6.79 -26.06 9.58
N LEU A 544 -6.80 -25.26 10.65
CA LEU A 544 -6.18 -25.65 11.93
C LEU A 544 -6.84 -26.92 12.51
N LEU A 545 -8.17 -26.98 12.53
CA LEU A 545 -8.92 -28.15 13.01
C LEU A 545 -8.60 -29.43 12.21
N ARG A 546 -8.40 -29.30 10.89
CA ARG A 546 -7.99 -30.42 10.05
C ARG A 546 -6.60 -30.93 10.44
N GLU A 547 -5.65 -30.03 10.67
CA GLU A 547 -4.29 -30.43 11.02
C GLU A 547 -4.16 -30.93 12.47
N THR A 548 -4.99 -30.46 13.42
CA THR A 548 -5.05 -31.07 14.76
C THR A 548 -5.63 -32.48 14.71
N GLU A 549 -6.62 -32.75 13.85
CA GLU A 549 -7.14 -34.10 13.64
C GLU A 549 -6.08 -35.03 13.02
N ASN A 550 -5.31 -34.54 12.03
CA ASN A 550 -4.20 -35.30 11.46
C ASN A 550 -3.14 -35.63 12.52
N ARG A 551 -2.83 -34.69 13.43
CA ARG A 551 -1.92 -34.93 14.55
C ARG A 551 -2.38 -36.10 15.43
N ARG A 552 -3.65 -36.10 15.85
CA ARG A 552 -4.20 -37.17 16.70
C ARG A 552 -4.12 -38.55 16.05
N LYS A 553 -4.31 -38.61 14.73
CA LYS A 553 -4.15 -39.85 13.95
C LYS A 553 -2.69 -40.35 13.95
N LEU A 554 -1.72 -39.44 13.89
CA LEU A 554 -0.30 -39.76 13.97
C LEU A 554 0.12 -40.19 15.38
N ASP A 555 -0.43 -39.55 16.41
CA ASP A 555 -0.15 -39.84 17.81
C ASP A 555 -0.80 -41.16 18.29
N GLY A 556 -1.73 -41.72 17.51
CA GLY A 556 -2.38 -43.00 17.80
C GLY A 556 -3.45 -42.92 18.90
N ASP A 557 -4.10 -41.77 19.06
CA ASP A 557 -5.24 -41.60 19.97
C ASP A 557 -6.44 -42.42 19.47
N GLU A 558 -6.48 -43.71 19.79
CA GLU A 558 -7.65 -44.57 19.59
C GLU A 558 -8.76 -44.17 20.57
N ILE A 559 -9.97 -43.97 20.04
CA ILE A 559 -11.18 -43.78 20.84
C ILE A 559 -11.38 -45.05 21.66
N VAL A 560 -11.21 -44.97 22.98
CA VAL A 560 -11.49 -46.08 23.90
C VAL A 560 -12.98 -46.44 23.79
N ASP A 561 -13.24 -47.71 23.47
CA ASP A 561 -14.57 -48.22 23.14
C ASP A 561 -15.58 -47.97 24.29
N GLY A 562 -16.63 -47.18 24.02
CA GLY A 562 -17.78 -46.94 24.93
C GLY A 562 -17.84 -45.61 25.71
N GLU A 563 -16.81 -44.75 25.68
CA GLU A 563 -16.84 -43.44 26.38
C GLU A 563 -16.37 -42.29 25.47
N LEU A 564 -17.28 -41.34 25.17
CA LEU A 564 -16.96 -40.11 24.43
C LEU A 564 -16.55 -39.00 25.42
N MET A 565 -15.28 -38.57 25.38
CA MET A 565 -14.80 -37.43 26.17
C MET A 565 -15.01 -36.13 25.40
N LEU A 566 -16.00 -35.33 25.83
CA LEU A 566 -16.22 -33.98 25.32
C LEU A 566 -15.51 -32.96 26.20
N ARG A 567 -14.75 -32.05 25.58
CA ARG A 567 -14.15 -30.90 26.26
C ARG A 567 -14.99 -29.67 25.94
N PHE A 568 -15.52 -29.01 26.95
CA PHE A 568 -16.23 -27.73 26.81
C PHE A 568 -15.32 -26.58 27.21
N ILE A 569 -15.53 -25.41 26.60
CA ILE A 569 -14.93 -24.16 27.03
C ILE A 569 -15.72 -23.64 28.22
N ASP A 570 -15.03 -23.45 29.35
CA ASP A 570 -15.53 -22.70 30.50
C ASP A 570 -14.70 -21.42 30.64
N LEU A 571 -15.32 -20.32 31.06
CA LEU A 571 -14.63 -19.04 31.26
C LEU A 571 -14.37 -18.84 32.75
N GLY A 572 -13.09 -18.72 33.11
CA GLY A 572 -12.69 -18.35 34.46
C GLY A 572 -13.16 -16.94 34.83
N ASN A 573 -13.06 -16.60 36.12
CA ASN A 573 -13.37 -15.25 36.63
C ASN A 573 -12.47 -14.15 36.03
N ASP A 574 -11.32 -14.54 35.48
CA ASP A 574 -10.37 -13.69 34.74
C ASP A 574 -10.68 -13.60 33.24
N GLY A 575 -11.75 -14.27 32.77
CA GLY A 575 -12.14 -14.35 31.37
C GLY A 575 -11.26 -15.27 30.52
N ARG A 576 -10.38 -16.07 31.12
CA ARG A 576 -9.59 -17.07 30.40
C ARG A 576 -10.41 -18.33 30.14
N ALA A 577 -10.34 -18.84 28.92
CA ALA A 577 -10.90 -20.11 28.52
C ALA A 577 -10.10 -21.26 29.14
N VAL A 578 -10.79 -22.17 29.81
CA VAL A 578 -10.26 -23.41 30.38
C VAL A 578 -11.06 -24.61 29.91
N ALA A 579 -10.41 -25.77 29.86
CA ALA A 579 -11.03 -27.01 29.41
C ALA A 579 -11.83 -27.66 30.54
N ARG A 580 -13.14 -27.80 30.36
CA ARG A 580 -14.00 -28.63 31.23
C ARG A 580 -14.31 -29.96 30.55
N ARG A 581 -13.83 -31.06 31.12
CA ARG A 581 -14.05 -32.42 30.57
C ARG A 581 -15.39 -32.97 31.04
N VAL A 582 -16.17 -33.53 30.12
CA VAL A 582 -17.43 -34.22 30.36
C VAL A 582 -17.35 -35.58 29.66
N ILE A 583 -17.55 -36.65 30.41
CA ILE A 583 -17.56 -38.01 29.87
C ILE A 583 -19.02 -38.38 29.58
N VAL A 584 -19.31 -38.71 28.32
CA VAL A 584 -20.60 -39.23 27.90
C VAL A 584 -20.42 -40.72 27.61
N ARG A 585 -21.15 -41.58 28.33
CA ARG A 585 -21.23 -43.01 27.99
C ARG A 585 -22.20 -43.18 26.83
N VAL A 586 -21.74 -43.83 25.76
CA VAL A 586 -22.50 -44.03 24.52
C VAL A 586 -23.17 -45.40 24.52
#